data_AF-A0A960XN64-F1
#
_entry.id   AF-A0A960XN64-F1
#
_cell.length_a   1.000
_cell.length_b   1.000
_cell.length_c   1.000
_cell.angle_alpha   90.00
_cell.angle_beta   90.00
_cell.angle_gamma   90.00
#
_symmetry.space_group_name_H-M   'P 1'
#
loop_
_entity.id
_entity.type
_entity.pdbx_description
1 polymer ?
#
loop_
_entity_poly.entity_id
_entity_poly.type
_entity_poly.pdbx_seq_one_letter_code
_entity_poly.pdbx_strand_id
1 'polypeptide(L)' 'TVDAEGRPWITSKEGIQMFDGTGRLGGVVSKPSAKGIVSCVFAGPDRKWLYLCNADKVFRRRTLTQGAAVP' A
#
# COMPACT_ATOMS: atom_id res chain seq x y z
N THR A 1 -3.11 4.66 2.96
CA THR A 1 -2.76 4.09 4.28
C THR A 1 -1.37 4.55 4.68
N VAL A 2 -0.95 4.40 5.94
CA VAL A 2 0.39 4.77 6.42
C VAL A 2 1.04 3.57 7.12
N ASP A 3 2.36 3.42 6.98
CA ASP A 3 3.12 2.38 7.69
C ASP A 3 3.67 2.86 9.05
N ALA A 4 4.31 1.96 9.80
CA ALA A 4 4.82 2.24 11.13
C ALA A 4 5.94 3.31 11.18
N GLU A 5 6.54 3.64 10.03
CA GLU A 5 7.55 4.70 9.89
C GLU A 5 6.93 6.03 9.46
N GLY A 6 5.60 6.11 9.35
CA GLY A 6 4.89 7.33 8.94
C GLY A 6 4.88 7.57 7.43
N ARG A 7 5.27 6.58 6.61
CA ARG A 7 5.31 6.72 5.15
C ARG A 7 3.92 6.49 4.56
N PRO A 8 3.36 7.42 3.77
CA PRO A 8 2.09 7.20 3.09
C PRO A 8 2.23 6.26 1.89
N TRP A 9 1.28 5.34 1.76
CA TRP A 9 1.12 4.41 0.63
C TRP A 9 -0.18 4.75 -0.10
N ILE A 10 -0.06 5.13 -1.38
CA ILE A 10 -1.11 5.74 -2.20
C ILE A 10 -1.28 4.95 -3.50
N THR A 11 -2.52 4.62 -3.87
CA THR A 11 -2.83 4.02 -5.17
C THR A 11 -2.87 5.09 -6.26
N SER A 12 -2.20 4.82 -7.38
CA SER A 12 -2.12 5.71 -8.55
C SER A 12 -2.25 4.91 -9.85
N LYS A 13 -2.24 5.60 -11.00
CA LYS A 13 -2.17 4.96 -12.33
C LYS A 13 -0.92 4.07 -12.49
N GLU A 14 0.19 4.46 -11.87
CA GLU A 14 1.50 3.79 -11.98
C GLU A 14 1.63 2.58 -11.04
N GLY A 15 0.81 2.51 -10.00
CA GLY A 15 0.86 1.46 -8.98
C GLY A 15 0.65 2.02 -7.58
N ILE A 16 1.08 1.26 -6.56
CA ILE A 16 1.06 1.75 -5.18
C ILE A 16 2.37 2.48 -4.93
N GLN A 17 2.30 3.80 -4.82
CA GLN A 17 3.44 4.66 -4.55
C GLN A 17 3.61 4.84 -3.04
N MET A 18 4.83 4.65 -2.57
CA MET A 18 5.23 4.94 -1.19
C MET A 18 6.08 6.21 -1.19
N PHE A 19 5.74 7.15 -0.31
CA PHE A 19 6.52 8.38 -0.12
C PHE A 19 7.12 8.43 1.28
N ASP A 20 8.22 9.13 1.46
CA ASP A 20 8.70 9.47 2.79
C ASP A 20 7.88 10.62 3.41
N GLY A 21 8.18 10.96 4.68
CA GLY A 21 7.48 12.04 5.40
C GLY A 21 7.68 13.44 4.81
N THR A 22 8.61 13.62 3.87
CA THR A 22 8.83 14.88 3.14
C THR A 22 8.10 14.92 1.79
N GLY A 23 7.45 13.82 1.41
CA GLY A 23 6.77 13.68 0.12
C GLY A 23 7.69 13.25 -1.02
N ARG A 24 8.92 12.80 -0.76
CA ARG A 24 9.76 12.18 -1.80
C ARG A 24 9.30 10.76 -2.10
N LEU A 25 9.27 10.40 -3.38
CA LEU A 25 8.93 9.04 -3.82
C LEU A 25 10.03 8.07 -3.38
N GLY A 26 9.68 7.11 -2.51
CA GLY A 26 10.58 6.05 -2.07
C GLY A 26 10.50 4.79 -2.93
N GLY A 27 9.37 4.56 -3.61
CA GLY A 27 9.22 3.45 -4.55
C GLY A 27 7.80 3.19 -5.02
N VAL A 28 7.66 2.26 -5.96
CA VAL A 28 6.38 1.84 -6.53
C VAL A 28 6.23 0.33 -6.47
N VAL A 29 5.12 -0.14 -5.91
CA VAL A 29 4.69 -1.54 -6.04
C VAL A 29 3.83 -1.65 -7.29
N SER A 30 4.27 -2.47 -8.23
CA SER A 30 3.56 -2.74 -9.49
C SER A 30 2.15 -3.26 -9.25
N LYS A 31 1.23 -2.89 -10.14
CA LYS A 31 -0.14 -3.42 -10.15
C LYS A 31 -0.11 -4.94 -10.39
N PRO A 32 -1.00 -5.71 -9.74
CA PRO A 32 -1.09 -7.15 -9.96
C PRO A 32 -1.73 -7.51 -11.31
N SER A 33 -2.39 -6.56 -11.97
CA SER A 33 -2.95 -6.71 -13.31
C SER A 33 -3.00 -5.35 -14.04
N ALA A 34 -3.40 -5.35 -15.31
CA ALA A 34 -3.58 -4.12 -16.09
C ALA A 34 -4.79 -3.27 -15.62
N LYS A 35 -5.70 -3.82 -14.79
CA LYS A 35 -6.90 -3.13 -14.32
C LYS A 35 -6.58 -2.00 -13.33
N GLY A 36 -7.53 -1.09 -13.15
CA GLY A 36 -7.42 0.05 -12.22
C GLY A 36 -7.35 -0.37 -10.74
N ILE A 37 -6.64 0.41 -9.94
CA ILE A 37 -6.56 0.27 -8.48
C ILE A 37 -7.19 1.50 -7.81
N VAL A 38 -7.92 1.29 -6.72
CA VAL A 38 -8.71 2.37 -6.10
C VAL A 38 -8.38 2.63 -4.64
N SER A 39 -7.92 1.62 -3.91
CA SER A 39 -7.56 1.76 -2.49
C SER A 39 -6.62 0.65 -2.04
N CYS A 40 -5.85 0.94 -0.99
CA CYS A 40 -5.01 -0.04 -0.31
C CYS A 40 -4.98 0.21 1.20
N VAL A 41 -4.75 -0.86 1.98
CA VAL A 41 -4.69 -0.80 3.44
C VAL A 41 -3.76 -1.87 4.00
N PHE A 42 -3.02 -1.53 5.06
CA PHE A 42 -2.27 -2.52 5.83
C PHE A 42 -3.23 -3.24 6.80
N ALA A 43 -3.25 -4.57 6.77
CA ALA A 43 -4.11 -5.41 7.61
C ALA A 43 -3.51 -6.81 7.83
N GLY A 44 -4.31 -7.72 8.36
CA GLY A 44 -3.89 -9.09 8.70
C GLY A 44 -3.00 -9.16 9.95
N PRO A 45 -2.44 -10.34 10.27
CA PRO A 45 -1.56 -10.53 11.41
C PRO A 45 -0.38 -9.54 11.38
N ASP A 46 -0.12 -8.90 12.53
CA ASP A 46 0.89 -7.85 12.71
C ASP A 46 0.79 -6.66 11.74
N ARG A 47 -0.34 -6.50 11.04
CA ARG A 47 -0.50 -5.53 9.94
C ARG A 47 0.62 -5.64 8.87
N LYS A 48 1.17 -6.84 8.65
CA LYS A 48 2.25 -7.12 7.69
C LYS A 48 1.76 -7.40 6.25
N TRP A 49 0.48 -7.22 5.99
CA TRP A 49 -0.10 -7.45 4.66
C TRP A 49 -0.69 -6.16 4.11
N LEU A 50 -0.25 -5.78 2.92
CA LEU A 50 -0.87 -4.71 2.16
C LEU A 50 -1.95 -5.31 1.26
N TYR A 51 -3.21 -5.00 1.55
CA TYR A 51 -4.37 -5.35 0.73
C TYR A 51 -4.63 -4.25 -0.31
N LEU A 52 -5.10 -4.65 -1.49
CA LEU A 52 -5.32 -3.78 -2.65
C LEU A 52 -6.63 -4.13 -3.35
N CYS A 53 -7.50 -3.15 -3.53
CA CYS A 53 -8.67 -3.27 -4.40
C CYS A 53 -8.27 -2.97 -5.85
N ASN A 54 -8.33 -3.98 -6.72
CA ASN A 54 -7.99 -3.90 -8.14
C ASN A 54 -9.21 -4.33 -8.98
N ALA A 55 -10.13 -3.38 -9.20
CA ALA A 55 -11.40 -3.58 -9.88
C ALA A 55 -12.24 -4.73 -9.28
N ASP A 56 -12.23 -5.89 -9.92
CA ASP A 56 -13.05 -7.07 -9.59
C ASP A 56 -12.40 -8.00 -8.55
N LYS A 57 -11.16 -7.70 -8.12
CA LYS A 57 -10.40 -8.57 -7.22
C LYS A 57 -9.74 -7.79 -6.09
N VAL A 58 -9.59 -8.47 -4.96
CA VAL A 58 -8.73 -8.02 -3.86
C VAL A 58 -7.46 -8.85 -3.86
N PHE A 59 -6.32 -8.17 -3.93
CA PHE A 59 -5.00 -8.78 -3.82
C PHE A 59 -4.38 -8.44 -2.48
N ARG A 60 -3.39 -9.23 -2.06
CA ARG A 60 -2.53 -8.88 -0.92
C ARG A 60 -1.09 -9.25 -1.17
N ARG A 61 -0.17 -8.48 -0.58
CA ARG A 61 1.27 -8.76 -0.58
C ARG A 61 1.81 -8.61 0.85
N ARG A 62 2.68 -9.54 1.26
CA ARG A 62 3.41 -9.41 2.53
C ARG A 62 4.47 -8.32 2.39
N THR A 63 4.56 -7.44 3.37
CA THR A 63 5.49 -6.30 3.41
C THR A 63 6.60 -6.53 4.42
N LEU A 64 7.73 -5.83 4.21
CA LEU A 64 8.83 -5.79 5.19
C LEU A 64 8.51 -4.84 6.35
N THR A 65 7.66 -3.84 6.10
CA THR A 65 7.10 -2.95 7.12
C THR A 65 5.72 -3.42 7.59
N GLN A 66 5.14 -2.71 8.56
CA GLN A 66 3.82 -2.96 9.14
C GLN A 66 2.96 -1.70 9.03
N GLY A 67 1.64 -1.85 8.99
CA GLY A 67 0.73 -0.71 9.11
C GLY A 67 0.91 0.04 10.42
N ALA A 68 0.72 1.36 10.37
CA ALA A 68 0.72 2.21 11.56
C ALA A 68 -0.26 1.70 12.63
N ALA A 69 0.03 1.97 13.90
CA ALA A 69 -0.92 1.76 14.97
C ALA A 69 -2.20 2.57 14.70
N VAL A 70 -3.35 1.90 14.75
CA VAL A 70 -4.64 2.59 14.78
C VAL A 70 -4.78 3.14 16.21
N PRO A 71 -5.08 4.44 16.39
CA PRO A 71 -5.37 5.01 17.71
C PRO A 71 -6.50 4.29 18.44
#